data_AF-A0A2V9Y272-F1
#
_entry.id   AF-A0A2V9Y272-F1
#
_cell.length_a   1.000
_cell.length_b   1.000
_cell.length_c   1.000
_cell.angle_alpha   90.00
_cell.angle_beta   90.00
_cell.angle_gamma   90.00
#
_symmetry.space_group_name_H-M   'P 1'
#
loop_
_entity.id
_entity.type
_entity.pdbx_description
1 polymer ?
#
loop_
_entity_poly.entity_id
_entity_poly.type
_entity_poly.pdbx_seq_one_letter_code
_entity_poly.pdbx_strand_id
1 'polypeptide(L)'
;MAAELRDSRKGEPDVAAQFFYCIQCHKKYPTHQKLFDTLYNFSRTAPDECPECGGARDLHVSLDFQLGAGDTDYKVVSALLPEKLESWMGEEQEEVTFYPFLVVLETSEGKQFCWMPYWHVTGKEARYGQHAVCLEQRQFESLMAQVQEKLLEPV
;
A
#
# COMPACT_ATOMS: atom_id res chain seq x y z
N MET A 1 2.85 -6.94 -35.87
CA MET A 1 1.95 -7.76 -35.04
C MET A 1 2.48 -7.72 -33.62
N ALA A 2 1.92 -6.86 -32.78
CA ALA A 2 2.16 -6.85 -31.35
C ALA A 2 0.77 -6.91 -30.70
N ALA A 3 0.57 -7.93 -29.88
CA ALA A 3 -0.73 -8.41 -29.44
C ALA A 3 -1.43 -7.41 -28.53
N GLU A 4 -2.74 -7.29 -28.75
CA GLU A 4 -3.70 -6.61 -27.90
C GLU A 4 -3.67 -7.22 -26.49
N LEU A 5 -3.36 -6.42 -25.49
CA LEU A 5 -3.68 -6.73 -24.10
C LEU A 5 -5.02 -6.04 -23.78
N ARG A 6 -6.11 -6.68 -24.19
CA ARG A 6 -7.42 -6.48 -23.57
C ARG A 6 -7.65 -7.63 -22.62
N ASP A 7 -7.46 -7.38 -21.32
CA ASP A 7 -8.07 -8.20 -20.29
C ASP A 7 -9.23 -7.39 -19.68
N SER A 8 -10.44 -7.70 -20.14
CA SER A 8 -11.67 -7.21 -19.55
C SER A 8 -12.05 -8.10 -18.38
N ARG A 9 -11.51 -7.79 -17.19
CA ARG A 9 -12.10 -8.21 -15.92
C ARG A 9 -12.83 -7.00 -15.33
N LYS A 10 -14.15 -7.13 -15.16
CA LYS A 10 -14.93 -6.25 -14.27
C LYS A 10 -14.34 -6.43 -12.86
N GLY A 11 -13.43 -5.54 -12.48
CA GLY A 11 -12.78 -5.46 -11.19
C GLY A 11 -12.67 -3.98 -10.83
N GLU A 12 -12.54 -3.68 -9.54
CA GLU A 12 -12.34 -2.33 -9.01
C GLU A 12 -11.40 -1.49 -9.89
N PRO A 13 -11.60 -0.15 -9.96
CA PRO A 13 -10.62 0.72 -10.59
C PRO A 13 -9.25 0.43 -9.98
N ASP A 14 -8.27 0.17 -10.85
CA ASP A 14 -6.90 -0.15 -10.45
C ASP A 14 -6.25 1.14 -9.92
N VAL A 15 -6.49 1.45 -8.64
CA VAL A 15 -6.08 2.70 -7.98
C VAL A 15 -4.57 2.90 -8.01
N ALA A 16 -3.82 1.80 -8.09
CA ALA A 16 -2.38 1.82 -8.26
C ALA A 16 -1.89 0.52 -8.88
N ALA A 17 -0.83 0.60 -9.69
CA ALA A 17 -0.03 -0.58 -10.04
C ALA A 17 1.11 -0.76 -9.02
N GLN A 18 1.52 -1.99 -8.77
CA GLN A 18 2.57 -2.30 -7.77
C GLN A 18 3.55 -3.34 -8.28
N PHE A 19 4.82 -3.14 -7.95
CA PHE A 19 5.90 -4.06 -8.28
C PHE A 19 7.04 -3.98 -7.27
N PHE A 20 7.80 -5.06 -7.14
CA PHE A 20 9.07 -5.05 -6.43
C PHE A 20 10.19 -4.67 -7.39
N TYR A 21 11.06 -3.75 -6.97
CA TYR A 21 12.21 -3.29 -7.72
C TYR A 21 13.51 -3.70 -7.01
N CYS A 22 14.36 -4.45 -7.70
CA CYS A 22 15.67 -4.80 -7.14
C CYS A 22 16.69 -3.70 -7.43
N ILE A 23 17.29 -3.14 -6.39
CA ILE A 23 18.29 -2.05 -6.52
C ILE A 23 19.63 -2.52 -7.10
N GLN A 24 19.93 -3.82 -7.02
CA GLN A 24 21.18 -4.41 -7.54
C GLN A 24 21.05 -4.82 -9.01
N CYS A 25 19.94 -5.50 -9.32
CA CYS A 25 19.70 -6.07 -10.65
C CYS A 25 18.86 -5.14 -11.55
N HIS A 26 18.33 -4.04 -11.01
CA HIS A 26 17.44 -3.08 -11.69
C HIS A 26 16.20 -3.70 -12.36
N LYS A 27 15.78 -4.88 -11.90
CA LYS A 27 14.63 -5.62 -12.42
C LYS A 27 13.36 -5.32 -11.64
N LYS A 28 12.24 -5.23 -12.36
CA LYS A 28 10.89 -5.09 -11.82
C LYS A 28 10.19 -6.45 -11.80
N TYR A 29 9.54 -6.75 -10.68
CA TYR A 29 8.78 -7.98 -10.46
C TYR A 29 7.35 -7.61 -10.07
N PRO A 30 6.32 -7.95 -10.86
CA PRO A 30 4.94 -7.70 -10.48
C PRO A 30 4.58 -8.47 -9.21
N THR A 31 3.75 -7.89 -8.34
CA THR A 31 3.37 -8.55 -7.07
C THR A 31 2.32 -9.65 -7.28
N HIS A 32 1.54 -9.58 -8.36
CA HIS A 32 0.40 -10.46 -8.66
C HIS A 32 -0.68 -10.52 -7.55
N GLN A 33 -0.63 -9.58 -6.61
CA GLN A 33 -1.57 -9.45 -5.49
C GLN A 33 -2.41 -8.18 -5.67
N LYS A 34 -3.56 -8.10 -5.00
CA LYS A 34 -4.28 -6.82 -4.90
C LYS A 34 -3.44 -5.82 -4.09
N LEU A 35 -3.70 -4.53 -4.27
CA LEU A 35 -3.00 -3.48 -3.53
C LEU A 35 -3.15 -3.65 -2.01
N PHE A 36 -4.36 -3.97 -1.53
CA PHE A 36 -4.61 -4.26 -0.11
C PHE A 36 -3.67 -5.35 0.42
N ASP A 37 -3.65 -6.51 -0.24
CA ASP A 37 -2.82 -7.66 0.18
C ASP A 37 -1.33 -7.30 0.13
N THR A 38 -0.92 -6.55 -0.90
CA THR A 38 0.47 -6.10 -1.06
C THR A 38 0.89 -5.23 0.13
N LEU A 39 0.11 -4.20 0.47
CA LEU A 39 0.42 -3.29 1.58
C LEU A 39 0.29 -3.98 2.94
N TYR A 40 -0.69 -4.86 3.11
CA TYR A 40 -0.88 -5.64 4.33
C TYR A 40 0.26 -6.62 4.59
N ASN A 41 0.76 -7.29 3.54
CA ASN A 41 1.92 -8.16 3.67
C ASN A 41 3.17 -7.32 3.94
N PHE A 42 3.38 -6.24 3.18
CA PHE A 42 4.51 -5.33 3.36
C PHE A 42 4.58 -4.73 4.78
N SER A 43 3.44 -4.45 5.43
CA SER A 43 3.41 -3.94 6.80
C SER A 43 3.84 -4.97 7.85
N ARG A 44 3.88 -6.27 7.51
CA ARG A 44 4.13 -7.38 8.44
C ARG A 44 5.41 -8.16 8.16
N THR A 45 5.93 -8.11 6.93
CA THR A 45 7.07 -8.91 6.50
C THR A 45 8.34 -8.07 6.36
N ALA A 46 9.49 -8.71 6.56
CA ALA A 46 10.79 -8.13 6.26
C ALA A 46 10.95 -7.87 4.74
N PRO A 47 11.92 -7.02 4.32
CA PRO A 47 12.18 -6.73 2.91
C PRO A 47 12.39 -8.00 2.09
N ASP A 48 11.78 -8.01 0.90
CA ASP A 48 11.70 -9.18 0.04
C ASP A 48 13.01 -9.36 -0.77
N GLU A 49 13.72 -10.48 -0.63
CA GLU A 49 15.01 -10.68 -1.33
C GLU A 49 14.83 -11.01 -2.82
N CYS A 50 15.72 -10.50 -3.67
CA CYS A 50 15.68 -10.75 -5.10
C CYS A 50 16.03 -12.21 -5.42
N PRO A 51 15.18 -12.96 -6.15
CA PRO A 51 15.43 -14.37 -6.43
C PRO A 51 16.63 -14.61 -7.34
N GLU A 52 17.08 -13.60 -8.09
CA GLU A 52 18.23 -13.74 -9.00
C GLU A 52 19.56 -13.39 -8.36
N CYS A 53 19.61 -12.36 -7.51
CA CYS A 53 20.86 -11.84 -6.96
C CYS A 53 20.92 -11.76 -5.44
N GLY A 54 19.87 -12.17 -4.72
CA GLY A 54 19.79 -12.12 -3.25
C GLY A 54 19.76 -10.70 -2.66
N GLY A 55 19.87 -9.66 -3.49
CA GLY A 55 19.82 -8.27 -3.05
C GLY A 55 18.43 -7.84 -2.60
N ALA A 56 18.35 -6.80 -1.78
CA ALA A 56 17.09 -6.22 -1.33
C ALA A 56 16.22 -5.76 -2.51
N ARG A 57 14.89 -5.87 -2.33
CA ARG A 57 13.90 -5.27 -3.22
C ARG A 57 13.08 -4.23 -2.48
N ASP A 58 12.85 -3.12 -3.14
CA ASP A 58 11.94 -2.08 -2.71
C ASP A 58 10.55 -2.35 -3.31
N LEU A 59 9.50 -2.13 -2.53
CA LEU A 59 8.13 -2.08 -3.06
C LEU A 59 7.91 -0.71 -3.70
N HIS A 60 7.42 -0.69 -4.94
CA HIS A 60 7.01 0.52 -5.64
C HIS A 60 5.52 0.47 -5.92
N VAL A 61 4.88 1.63 -5.81
CA VAL A 61 3.50 1.85 -6.24
C VAL A 61 3.46 2.97 -7.26
N SER A 62 2.72 2.74 -8.34
CA SER A 62 2.41 3.75 -9.33
C SER A 62 0.94 4.16 -9.21
N LEU A 63 0.70 5.38 -8.78
CA LEU A 63 -0.66 5.89 -8.53
C LEU A 63 -1.28 6.43 -9.82
N ASP A 64 -2.57 6.20 -10.04
CA ASP A 64 -3.30 6.70 -11.19
C ASP A 64 -3.69 8.20 -11.07
N PHE A 65 -3.45 8.80 -9.90
CA PHE A 65 -3.55 10.22 -9.62
C PHE A 65 -2.21 10.82 -9.22
N GLN A 66 -2.00 12.11 -9.53
CA GLN A 66 -0.78 12.81 -9.18
C GLN A 66 -0.87 13.34 -7.74
N LEU A 67 0.08 12.94 -6.88
CA LEU A 67 0.26 13.51 -5.54
C LEU A 67 1.09 14.81 -5.58
N GLY A 68 0.75 15.73 -6.50
CA GLY A 68 1.29 17.10 -6.53
C GLY A 68 2.78 17.26 -6.85
N ALA A 69 3.45 16.23 -7.37
CA ALA A 69 4.90 16.26 -7.65
C ALA A 69 5.29 15.88 -9.09
N GLY A 70 4.34 15.57 -9.98
CA GLY A 70 4.64 15.12 -11.34
C GLY A 70 5.16 13.68 -11.44
N ASP A 71 5.62 13.11 -10.33
CA ASP A 71 5.91 11.69 -10.22
C ASP A 71 4.63 10.84 -10.25
N THR A 72 4.74 9.68 -10.86
CA THR A 72 3.71 8.65 -10.86
C THR A 72 4.21 7.33 -10.29
N ASP A 73 5.50 7.24 -9.91
CA ASP A 73 6.11 6.05 -9.32
C ASP A 73 6.78 6.43 -7.99
N TYR A 74 6.43 5.69 -6.94
CA TYR A 74 6.87 5.98 -5.59
C TYR A 74 7.39 4.71 -4.92
N LYS A 75 8.52 4.83 -4.22
CA LYS A 75 8.97 3.79 -3.29
C LYS A 75 8.08 3.81 -2.06
N VAL A 76 7.62 2.64 -1.63
CA VAL A 76 6.91 2.47 -0.35
C VAL A 76 7.96 2.31 0.74
N VAL A 77 8.11 3.34 1.57
CA VAL A 77 9.03 3.34 2.73
C VAL A 77 8.40 2.60 3.90
N SER A 78 7.09 2.78 4.10
CA SER A 78 6.35 2.11 5.16
C SER A 78 4.87 2.01 4.80
N ALA A 79 4.22 0.93 5.21
CA ALA A 79 2.78 0.80 5.24
C ALA A 79 2.39 0.44 6.68
N LEU A 80 1.60 1.30 7.31
CA LEU A 80 1.26 1.20 8.73
C LEU A 80 -0.24 1.01 8.89
N LEU A 81 -0.61 0.28 9.94
CA LEU A 81 -2.00 0.13 10.40
C LEU A 81 -2.05 0.54 11.88
N PRO A 82 -3.19 1.04 12.38
CA PRO A 82 -3.35 1.27 13.81
C PRO A 82 -3.14 -0.03 14.59
N GLU A 83 -2.60 0.07 15.81
CA GLU A 83 -2.44 -1.08 16.70
C GLU A 83 -3.75 -1.85 16.94
N LYS A 84 -4.87 -1.13 16.92
CA LYS A 84 -6.21 -1.69 17.06
C LYS A 84 -7.10 -1.26 15.89
N LEU A 85 -7.57 -2.26 15.15
CA LEU A 85 -8.56 -2.08 14.10
C LEU A 85 -9.97 -1.99 14.68
N GLU A 86 -10.85 -1.31 13.96
CA GLU A 86 -12.27 -1.25 14.28
C GLU A 86 -13.04 -2.26 13.45
N SER A 87 -14.06 -2.85 14.07
CA SER A 87 -14.97 -3.77 13.40
C SER A 87 -16.39 -3.57 13.88
N TRP A 88 -17.35 -3.72 12.99
CA TRP A 88 -18.77 -3.58 13.27
C TRP A 88 -19.58 -4.56 12.43
N MET A 89 -20.84 -4.78 12.82
CA MET A 89 -21.77 -5.54 12.00
C MET A 89 -22.30 -4.68 10.86
N GLY A 90 -22.04 -5.11 9.63
CA GLY A 90 -22.59 -4.50 8.42
C GLY A 90 -24.07 -4.83 8.20
N GLU A 91 -24.65 -4.20 7.18
CA GLU A 91 -26.09 -4.33 6.83
C GLU A 91 -26.49 -5.77 6.51
N GLU A 92 -25.58 -6.54 5.91
CA GLU A 92 -25.79 -7.94 5.51
C GLU A 92 -25.56 -8.93 6.67
N GLN A 93 -25.45 -8.45 7.91
CA GLN A 93 -25.07 -9.25 9.09
C GLN A 93 -23.73 -9.96 8.95
N GLU A 94 -22.81 -9.33 8.23
CA GLU A 94 -21.41 -9.73 8.15
C GLU A 94 -20.54 -8.75 8.95
N GLU A 95 -19.49 -9.27 9.60
CA GLU A 95 -18.52 -8.42 10.28
C GLU A 95 -17.68 -7.68 9.23
N VAL A 96 -17.64 -6.35 9.36
CA VAL A 96 -16.83 -5.45 8.55
C VAL A 96 -15.68 -4.95 9.41
N THR A 97 -14.45 -5.14 8.95
CA THR A 97 -13.25 -4.58 9.58
C THR A 97 -12.70 -3.44 8.74
N PHE A 98 -12.39 -2.32 9.40
CA PHE A 98 -11.82 -1.14 8.76
C PHE A 98 -10.29 -1.15 8.83
N TYR A 99 -9.65 -1.00 7.67
CA TYR A 99 -8.20 -1.00 7.51
C TYR A 99 -7.73 0.36 6.98
N PRO A 100 -7.47 1.34 7.85
CA PRO A 100 -6.91 2.62 7.45
C PRO A 100 -5.39 2.53 7.38
N PHE A 101 -4.83 2.51 6.18
CA PHE A 101 -3.39 2.54 6.02
C PHE A 101 -2.85 3.97 6.15
N LEU A 102 -1.66 4.09 6.73
CA LEU A 102 -0.76 5.22 6.48
C LEU A 102 0.44 4.68 5.71
N VAL A 103 0.53 5.06 4.43
CA VAL A 103 1.62 4.67 3.54
C VAL A 103 2.57 5.85 3.38
N VAL A 104 3.82 5.67 3.80
CA VAL A 104 4.89 6.63 3.55
C VAL A 104 5.51 6.32 2.19
N LEU A 105 5.37 7.24 1.27
CA LEU A 105 5.87 7.18 -0.09
C LEU A 105 7.09 8.07 -0.24
N GLU A 106 8.05 7.66 -1.07
CA GLU A 106 9.26 8.43 -1.38
C GLU A 106 9.43 8.56 -2.89
N THR A 107 9.73 9.78 -3.35
CA THR A 107 10.03 10.07 -4.76
C THR A 107 11.47 9.72 -5.11
N SER A 108 11.78 9.71 -6.40
CA SER A 108 13.16 9.56 -6.88
C SER A 108 14.12 10.64 -6.35
N GLU A 109 13.60 11.81 -5.97
CA GLU A 109 14.35 12.91 -5.36
C GLU A 109 14.51 12.78 -3.84
N GLY A 110 13.97 11.72 -3.24
CA GLY A 110 14.00 11.48 -1.79
C GLY A 110 12.96 12.28 -1.00
N LYS A 111 11.98 12.88 -1.66
CA LYS A 111 10.89 13.61 -0.98
C LYS A 111 9.83 12.62 -0.52
N GLN A 112 9.46 12.71 0.76
CA GLN A 112 8.47 11.81 1.36
C GLN A 112 7.08 12.44 1.48
N PHE A 113 6.05 11.62 1.31
CA PHE A 113 4.63 11.99 1.43
C PHE A 113 3.84 10.88 2.11
N CYS A 114 2.78 11.26 2.83
CA CYS A 114 1.86 10.30 3.42
C CYS A 114 0.63 10.15 2.52
N TRP A 115 0.36 8.92 2.10
CA TRP A 115 -0.87 8.53 1.42
C TRP A 115 -1.69 7.66 2.37
N MET A 116 -2.99 7.97 2.51
CA MET A 116 -3.87 7.28 3.47
C MET A 116 -5.03 6.56 2.77
N PRO A 117 -4.77 5.47 2.03
CA PRO A 117 -5.82 4.64 1.49
C PRO A 117 -6.47 3.80 2.61
N TYR A 118 -7.72 3.42 2.42
CA TYR A 118 -8.40 2.54 3.36
C TYR A 118 -9.31 1.53 2.67
N TRP A 119 -9.59 0.45 3.38
CA TRP A 119 -10.49 -0.60 2.94
C TRP A 119 -11.49 -0.96 4.02
N HIS A 120 -12.68 -1.35 3.58
CA HIS A 120 -13.59 -2.16 4.38
C HIS A 120 -13.42 -3.61 3.94
N VAL A 121 -13.12 -4.48 4.90
CA VAL A 121 -12.92 -5.90 4.66
C VAL A 121 -14.08 -6.68 5.27
N THR A 122 -14.76 -7.45 4.43
CA THR A 122 -15.84 -8.36 4.82
C THR A 122 -15.49 -9.76 4.35
N GLY A 123 -15.27 -10.69 5.28
CA GLY A 123 -14.81 -12.04 4.96
C GLY A 123 -13.48 -12.03 4.20
N LYS A 124 -13.52 -12.29 2.88
CA LYS A 124 -12.34 -12.27 1.98
C LYS A 124 -12.35 -11.10 1.00
N GLU A 125 -13.37 -10.25 1.04
CA GLU A 125 -13.53 -9.14 0.13
C GLU A 125 -13.03 -7.85 0.79
N ALA A 126 -11.99 -7.25 0.22
CA ALA A 126 -11.53 -5.93 0.58
C ALA A 126 -12.06 -4.92 -0.45
N ARG A 127 -12.83 -3.93 -0.01
CA ARG A 127 -13.42 -2.88 -0.86
C ARG A 127 -12.71 -1.56 -0.63
N TYR A 128 -12.16 -0.96 -1.69
CA TYR A 128 -11.43 0.32 -1.60
C TYR A 128 -12.35 1.49 -1.23
N GLY A 129 -11.87 2.34 -0.32
CA GLY A 129 -12.55 3.55 0.12
C GLY A 129 -12.61 4.65 -0.94
N GLN A 130 -13.80 5.14 -1.28
CA GLN A 130 -13.98 6.18 -2.32
C GLN A 130 -13.96 7.61 -1.78
N HIS A 131 -14.03 7.80 -0.46
CA HIS A 131 -14.09 9.11 0.19
C HIS A 131 -12.80 9.44 0.92
N ALA A 132 -12.69 10.64 1.47
CA ALA A 132 -11.63 10.96 2.42
C ALA A 132 -11.67 9.99 3.61
N VAL A 133 -10.50 9.60 4.11
CA VAL A 133 -10.40 8.74 5.28
C VAL A 133 -10.99 9.43 6.51
N CYS A 134 -11.88 8.74 7.21
CA CYS A 134 -12.43 9.18 8.49
C CYS A 134 -11.94 8.21 9.56
N LEU A 135 -11.17 8.72 10.52
CA LEU A 135 -10.51 7.91 11.56
C LEU A 135 -11.02 8.29 12.93
N GLU A 136 -11.10 7.30 13.82
CA GLU A 136 -11.15 7.57 15.25
C GLU A 136 -9.81 8.17 15.71
N GLN A 137 -9.85 9.07 16.69
CA GLN A 137 -8.69 9.85 17.10
C GLN A 137 -7.51 8.96 17.52
N ARG A 138 -7.75 7.88 18.27
CA ARG A 138 -6.70 6.97 18.75
C ARG A 138 -6.07 6.18 17.59
N GLN A 139 -6.84 5.86 16.55
CA GLN A 139 -6.27 5.25 15.36
C GLN A 139 -5.28 6.19 14.66
N PHE A 140 -5.64 7.47 14.54
CA PHE A 140 -4.73 8.47 13.98
C PHE A 140 -3.48 8.67 14.85
N GLU A 141 -3.65 8.79 16.17
CA GLU A 141 -2.53 8.90 17.12
C GLU A 141 -1.59 7.70 17.05
N SER A 142 -2.14 6.48 16.95
CA SER A 142 -1.37 5.24 16.79
C SER A 142 -0.53 5.24 15.50
N LEU A 143 -1.12 5.66 14.37
CA LEU A 143 -0.40 5.75 13.10
C LEU A 143 0.74 6.77 13.16
N MET A 144 0.48 7.95 13.76
CA MET A 144 1.49 9.00 13.87
C MET A 144 2.63 8.62 14.82
N ALA A 145 2.34 7.91 15.92
CA ALA A 145 3.36 7.39 16.82
C ALA A 145 4.31 6.42 16.10
N GLN A 146 3.76 5.49 15.33
CA GLN A 146 4.55 4.54 14.53
C GLN A 146 5.44 5.23 13.48
N VAL A 147 4.95 6.30 12.83
CA VAL A 147 5.78 7.10 11.91
C VAL A 147 6.97 7.73 12.64
N GLN A 148 6.73 8.29 13.82
CA GLN A 148 7.78 8.92 14.62
C GLN A 148 8.83 7.92 15.09
N GLU A 149 8.42 6.72 15.52
CA GLU A 149 9.34 5.65 15.92
C GLU A 149 10.26 5.27 14.76
N LYS A 150 9.72 5.11 13.54
CA LYS A 150 10.52 4.79 12.35
C LYS A 150 11.48 5.90 11.93
N LEU A 151 11.17 7.17 12.20
CA LEU A 151 12.11 8.27 11.98
C LEU A 151 13.28 8.27 12.97
N LEU A 152 13.10 7.64 14.13
CA LEU A 152 14.10 7.58 15.20
C LEU A 152 14.96 6.31 15.14
N GLU A 153 14.58 5.31 14.34
CA GLU A 153 15.42 4.13 14.08
C GLU A 153 16.70 4.56 13.33
N PRO A 154 17.91 4.33 13.89
CA PRO A 154 19.14 4.66 13.20
C PRO A 154 19.33 3.77 11.98
N VAL A 155 19.64 4.41 10.84
CA VAL A 155 20.02 3.77 9.56
C VAL A 155 21.30 2.94 9.72
#